data_AF-A0A679JG57-F1
#
_entry.id   AF-A0A679JG57-F1
#
_cell.length_a   1.000
_cell.length_b   1.000
_cell.length_c   1.000
_cell.angle_alpha   90.00
_cell.angle_beta   90.00
_cell.angle_gamma   90.00
#
_symmetry.space_group_name_H-M   'P 1'
#
loop_
_entity.id
_entity.type
_entity.pdbx_description
1 polymer ?
#
loop_
_entity_poly.entity_id
_entity_poly.type
_entity_poly.pdbx_seq_one_letter_code
_entity_poly.pdbx_strand_id
1 'polypeptide(L)'
;MTAWRLQGDMVVLEGLRLRLHRIGRSHWRASGSLRSWGAVPLHRVGNALHAPCAPDEALWLGAWLDDDDAAGDLRLSETASGRAAGIVLPDAFQLTALAGANGTPHPIELAAPDLSMTLACGPAHADIALTLHAPGDWAALSGRPAPRALAGPPPLPPRLG
;
A
#
# COMPACT_ATOMS: atom_id res chain seq x y z
N MET A 1 -16.35 1.14 17.84
CA MET A 1 -16.11 2.04 16.68
C MET A 1 -14.86 1.56 15.97
N THR A 2 -14.83 1.55 14.63
CA THR A 2 -13.62 1.15 13.91
C THR A 2 -12.58 2.24 14.08
N ALA A 3 -11.39 1.89 14.60
CA ALA A 3 -10.33 2.85 14.91
C ALA A 3 -9.76 3.56 13.66
N TRP A 4 -10.02 3.03 12.47
CA TRP A 4 -9.51 3.55 11.21
C TRP A 4 -10.62 3.89 10.20
N ARG A 5 -10.31 4.81 9.29
CA ARG A 5 -11.19 5.23 8.19
C ARG A 5 -10.45 5.30 6.86
N LEU A 6 -11.23 5.29 5.78
CA LEU A 6 -10.74 5.52 4.43
C LEU A 6 -11.17 6.93 4.00
N GLN A 7 -10.21 7.81 3.70
CA GLN A 7 -10.44 9.16 3.19
C GLN A 7 -9.93 9.25 1.74
N GLY A 8 -10.84 9.13 0.78
CA GLY A 8 -10.46 8.89 -0.62
C GLY A 8 -9.75 7.53 -0.73
N ASP A 9 -8.49 7.53 -1.16
CA ASP A 9 -7.66 6.33 -1.28
C ASP A 9 -6.58 6.25 -0.18
N MET A 10 -6.79 6.95 0.93
CA MET A 10 -5.87 7.02 2.06
C MET A 10 -6.46 6.37 3.30
N VAL A 11 -5.71 5.46 3.91
CA VAL A 11 -6.05 4.87 5.21
C VAL A 11 -5.57 5.81 6.32
N VAL A 12 -6.45 6.04 7.29
CA VAL A 12 -6.26 6.98 8.39
C VAL A 12 -6.54 6.26 9.71
N LEU A 13 -5.55 6.25 10.61
CA LEU A 13 -5.66 5.81 12.00
C LEU A 13 -5.04 6.91 12.88
N GLU A 14 -5.87 7.70 13.57
CA GLU A 14 -5.42 8.88 14.33
C GLU A 14 -4.51 9.81 13.49
N GLY A 15 -3.24 9.98 13.87
CA GLY A 15 -2.22 10.74 13.13
C GLY A 15 -1.50 9.95 12.04
N LEU A 16 -1.65 8.62 12.00
CA LEU A 16 -1.04 7.75 10.98
C LEU A 16 -1.81 7.81 9.67
N ARG A 17 -1.06 8.00 8.58
CA ARG A 17 -1.55 8.09 7.21
C ARG A 17 -0.84 7.06 6.34
N LEU A 18 -1.59 6.43 5.45
CA LEU A 18 -1.08 5.36 4.61
C LEU A 18 -1.71 5.41 3.22
N ARG A 19 -0.87 5.22 2.19
CA ARG A 19 -1.29 5.02 0.80
C ARG A 19 -0.56 3.86 0.15
N LEU A 20 -1.29 3.17 -0.73
CA LEU A 20 -0.70 2.26 -1.70
C LEU A 20 -0.51 3.02 -3.02
N HIS A 21 0.60 2.76 -3.70
CA HIS A 21 1.00 3.40 -4.93
C HIS A 21 1.24 2.36 -6.03
N ARG A 22 0.87 2.70 -7.26
CA ARG A 22 1.03 1.81 -8.42
C ARG A 22 2.41 1.99 -9.04
N ILE A 23 3.09 0.88 -9.32
CA ILE A 23 4.41 0.85 -9.95
C ILE A 23 4.40 -0.22 -11.04
N GLY A 24 4.95 0.08 -12.22
CA GLY A 24 5.17 -0.96 -13.22
C GLY A 24 6.22 -1.94 -12.71
N ARG A 25 5.96 -3.24 -12.77
CA ARG A 25 6.86 -4.30 -12.27
C ARG A 25 8.25 -4.22 -12.91
N SER A 26 8.34 -3.81 -14.17
CA SER A 26 9.60 -3.54 -14.88
C SER A 26 10.45 -2.42 -14.26
N HIS A 27 9.82 -1.51 -13.52
CA HIS A 27 10.45 -0.38 -12.84
C HIS A 27 10.70 -0.62 -11.35
N TRP A 28 10.16 -1.70 -10.77
CA TRP A 28 10.37 -2.01 -9.36
C TRP A 28 11.84 -2.36 -9.07
N ARG A 29 12.40 -1.78 -8.00
CA ARG A 29 13.74 -2.03 -7.50
C ARG A 29 13.71 -1.99 -5.98
N ALA A 30 14.36 -2.96 -5.35
CA ALA A 30 14.39 -3.09 -3.91
C ALA A 30 14.99 -1.89 -3.14
N SER A 31 16.03 -1.27 -3.71
CA SER A 31 16.82 -0.20 -3.10
C SER A 31 16.80 1.09 -3.91
N GLY A 32 15.88 1.18 -4.89
CA GLY A 32 15.78 2.33 -5.78
C GLY A 32 14.78 3.37 -5.28
N SER A 33 15.04 4.63 -5.58
CA SER A 33 13.98 5.64 -5.59
C SER A 33 12.98 5.28 -6.69
N LEU A 34 11.87 4.64 -6.34
CA LEU A 34 10.83 4.31 -7.33
C LEU A 34 9.89 5.48 -7.50
N ARG A 35 9.42 5.61 -8.74
CA ARG A 35 8.46 6.61 -9.15
C ARG A 35 7.13 5.88 -9.36
N SER A 36 6.07 6.42 -8.78
CA SER A 36 4.74 5.83 -8.88
C SER A 36 3.94 6.46 -10.02
N TRP A 37 2.97 5.72 -10.53
CA TRP A 37 1.93 6.20 -11.45
C TRP A 37 0.72 6.77 -10.71
N GLY A 38 0.89 7.07 -9.42
CA GLY A 38 -0.17 7.57 -8.54
C GLY A 38 -0.63 6.56 -7.50
N ALA A 39 -1.59 7.00 -6.69
CA ALA A 39 -2.19 6.16 -5.66
C ALA A 39 -3.05 5.05 -6.28
N VAL A 40 -3.06 3.90 -5.62
CA VAL A 40 -3.97 2.79 -5.90
C VAL A 40 -5.34 3.16 -5.36
N PRO A 41 -6.41 3.08 -6.17
CA PRO A 41 -7.73 3.34 -5.64
C PRO A 41 -8.17 2.22 -4.71
N LEU A 42 -8.69 2.57 -3.54
CA LEU A 42 -9.05 1.62 -2.50
C LEU A 42 -10.57 1.51 -2.39
N HIS A 43 -11.07 0.29 -2.19
CA HIS A 43 -12.47 0.02 -1.88
C HIS A 43 -12.57 -0.66 -0.52
N ARG A 44 -13.51 -0.25 0.33
CA ARG A 44 -13.68 -0.82 1.66
C ARG A 44 -14.94 -1.67 1.71
N VAL A 45 -14.81 -2.90 2.20
CA VAL A 45 -15.93 -3.79 2.53
C VAL A 45 -15.76 -4.26 3.97
N GLY A 46 -16.61 -3.77 4.87
CA GLY A 46 -16.48 -4.06 6.30
C GLY A 46 -15.13 -3.58 6.87
N ASN A 47 -14.30 -4.54 7.29
CA ASN A 47 -12.94 -4.30 7.80
C ASN A 47 -11.83 -4.68 6.80
N ALA A 48 -12.20 -4.97 5.55
CA ALA A 48 -11.27 -5.30 4.48
C ALA A 48 -11.11 -4.13 3.50
N LEU A 49 -9.91 -4.04 2.93
CA LEU A 49 -9.56 -3.17 1.82
C LEU A 49 -9.33 -4.01 0.56
N HIS A 50 -9.82 -3.50 -0.56
CA HIS A 50 -9.71 -4.12 -1.86
C HIS A 50 -9.04 -3.15 -2.82
N ALA A 51 -7.97 -3.62 -3.46
CA ALA A 51 -7.14 -2.82 -4.35
C ALA A 51 -7.02 -3.50 -5.73
N PRO A 52 -7.07 -2.76 -6.85
CA PRO A 52 -6.75 -3.30 -8.16
C PRO A 52 -5.22 -3.40 -8.32
N CYS A 53 -4.75 -4.51 -8.87
CA CYS A 53 -3.35 -4.71 -9.27
C CYS A 53 -3.33 -5.48 -10.59
N ALA A 54 -2.75 -4.92 -11.65
CA ALA A 54 -2.55 -5.66 -12.89
C ALA A 54 -1.36 -6.64 -12.76
N PRO A 55 -1.27 -7.69 -13.59
CA PRO A 55 -0.17 -8.67 -13.52
C PRO A 55 1.24 -8.10 -13.77
N ASP A 56 1.32 -6.99 -14.51
CA ASP A 56 2.53 -6.23 -14.81
C ASP A 56 2.77 -5.08 -13.83
N GLU A 57 1.98 -5.00 -12.76
CA GLU A 57 2.10 -4.01 -11.69
C GLU A 57 2.65 -4.63 -10.41
N ALA A 58 3.29 -3.76 -9.63
CA ALA A 58 3.60 -3.95 -8.23
C ALA A 58 2.99 -2.77 -7.46
N LEU A 59 2.56 -3.02 -6.23
CA LEU A 59 2.15 -1.98 -5.32
C LEU A 59 3.29 -1.59 -4.39
N TRP A 60 3.32 -0.33 -4.01
CA TRP A 60 4.19 0.18 -2.97
C TRP A 60 3.40 0.85 -1.86
N LEU A 61 3.61 0.40 -0.64
CA LEU A 61 3.13 1.04 0.57
C LEU A 61 4.01 2.22 1.00
N GLY A 62 3.38 3.37 1.22
CA GLY A 62 3.98 4.51 1.90
C GLY A 62 3.14 4.92 3.11
N ALA A 63 3.81 5.29 4.20
CA ALA A 63 3.19 5.75 5.44
C ALA A 63 3.90 6.98 6.00
N TRP A 64 3.14 7.84 6.69
CA TRP A 64 3.65 9.02 7.37
C TRP A 64 2.74 9.42 8.54
N LEU A 65 3.25 10.29 9.41
CA LEU A 65 2.51 10.86 10.54
C LEU A 65 2.17 12.32 10.23
N ASP A 66 1.02 12.77 10.70
CA ASP A 66 0.64 14.19 10.66
C ASP A 66 1.37 15.04 11.72
N ASP A 67 1.86 14.40 12.79
CA ASP A 67 2.60 15.01 13.91
C ASP A 67 4.00 14.38 13.99
N ASP A 68 5.03 15.22 13.94
CA ASP A 68 6.43 14.80 13.95
C ASP A 68 6.85 14.18 15.30
N ASP A 69 6.12 14.48 16.38
CA ASP A 69 6.36 13.93 17.72
C ASP A 69 5.62 12.60 17.97
N ALA A 70 4.77 12.16 17.04
CA ALA A 70 4.02 10.91 17.16
C ALA A 70 4.88 9.68 16.81
N ALA A 71 4.44 8.51 17.29
CA ALA A 71 5.03 7.22 16.93
C ALA A 71 4.00 6.31 16.27
N GLY A 72 4.42 5.61 15.22
CA GLY A 72 3.57 4.68 14.48
C GLY A 72 4.31 3.41 14.09
N ASP A 73 3.61 2.28 14.13
CA ASP A 73 4.08 0.98 13.62
C ASP A 73 3.09 0.50 12.56
N LEU A 74 3.64 -0.01 11.47
CA LEU A 74 2.90 -0.70 10.44
C LEU A 74 3.57 -2.04 10.17
N ARG A 75 2.74 -3.08 10.04
CA ARG A 75 3.16 -4.38 9.53
C ARG A 75 2.25 -4.81 8.40
N LEU A 76 2.85 -5.34 7.35
CA LEU A 76 2.15 -5.97 6.23
C LEU A 76 2.72 -7.37 6.05
N SER A 77 1.86 -8.38 5.96
CA SER A 77 2.27 -9.76 5.71
C SER A 77 1.44 -10.42 4.62
N GLU A 78 2.10 -11.14 3.72
CA GLU A 78 1.45 -12.01 2.75
C GLU A 78 1.05 -13.34 3.42
N THR A 79 -0.23 -13.69 3.35
CA THR A 79 -0.73 -14.88 4.04
C THR A 79 -0.16 -16.19 3.46
N ALA A 80 -0.04 -16.27 2.12
CA ALA A 80 0.36 -17.50 1.45
C ALA A 80 1.87 -17.79 1.55
N SER A 81 2.71 -16.76 1.49
CA SER A 81 4.17 -16.89 1.41
C SER A 81 4.88 -16.63 2.76
N GLY A 82 4.18 -16.02 3.72
CA GLY A 82 4.76 -15.57 4.99
C GLY A 82 5.73 -14.39 4.85
N ARG A 83 5.85 -13.79 3.67
CA ARG A 83 6.66 -12.57 3.48
C ARG A 83 6.06 -11.42 4.27
N ALA A 84 6.89 -10.55 4.82
CA ALA A 84 6.41 -9.44 5.62
C ALA A 84 7.26 -8.18 5.49
N ALA A 85 6.66 -7.03 5.67
CA ALA A 85 7.33 -5.76 5.85
C ALA A 85 6.90 -5.10 7.16
N GLY A 86 7.83 -4.41 7.79
CA GLY A 86 7.58 -3.54 8.93
C GLY A 86 8.04 -2.12 8.61
N ILE A 87 7.27 -1.13 9.05
CA ILE A 87 7.63 0.29 9.06
C ILE A 87 7.48 0.77 10.50
N VAL A 88 8.52 1.41 11.02
CA VAL A 88 8.48 2.10 12.32
C VAL A 88 8.79 3.58 12.08
N LEU A 89 7.86 4.44 12.46
CA LEU A 89 7.96 5.90 12.36
C LEU A 89 8.27 6.49 13.75
N PRO A 90 9.02 7.61 13.87
CA PRO A 90 9.42 8.52 12.81
C PRO A 90 10.89 8.33 12.42
N ASP A 91 11.18 7.74 11.25
CA ASP A 91 12.47 8.03 10.61
C ASP A 91 12.28 7.94 9.10
N ALA A 92 11.86 9.11 8.57
CA ALA A 92 11.63 9.50 7.17
C ALA A 92 10.81 8.52 6.31
N PHE A 93 9.59 8.93 5.93
CA PHE A 93 8.73 8.33 4.88
C PHE A 93 9.22 6.95 4.39
N GLN A 94 8.88 5.90 5.13
CA GLN A 94 9.42 4.58 4.80
C GLN A 94 8.58 3.98 3.67
N LEU A 95 9.24 3.86 2.53
CA LEU A 95 8.80 3.08 1.40
C LEU A 95 9.43 1.69 1.55
N THR A 96 8.63 0.68 1.88
CA THR A 96 9.16 -0.67 2.18
C THR A 96 8.70 -1.72 1.18
N ALA A 97 9.58 -2.68 0.88
CA ALA A 97 9.25 -3.92 0.17
C ALA A 97 9.01 -5.04 1.18
N LEU A 98 8.29 -6.09 0.78
CA LEU A 98 8.13 -7.28 1.62
C LEU A 98 9.47 -8.02 1.71
N ALA A 99 9.92 -8.35 2.91
CA ALA A 99 11.08 -9.21 3.12
C ALA A 99 10.66 -10.68 3.12
N GLY A 100 11.34 -11.50 2.31
CA GLY A 100 11.30 -12.95 2.41
C GLY A 100 12.10 -13.48 3.59
N ALA A 101 12.03 -14.77 3.85
CA ALA A 101 12.71 -15.41 4.99
C ALA A 101 14.24 -15.21 5.01
N ASN A 102 14.85 -14.99 3.84
CA ASN A 102 16.28 -14.70 3.68
C ASN A 102 16.59 -13.18 3.61
N GLY A 103 15.63 -12.31 3.94
CA GLY A 103 15.76 -10.87 3.83
C GLY A 103 15.68 -10.32 2.40
N THR A 104 15.39 -11.18 1.40
CA THR A 104 15.24 -10.72 0.02
C THR A 104 13.99 -9.85 -0.11
N PRO A 105 14.10 -8.66 -0.69
CA PRO A 105 12.97 -7.77 -0.93
C PRO A 105 12.09 -8.28 -2.08
N HIS A 106 10.78 -8.16 -1.91
CA HIS A 106 9.74 -8.59 -2.85
C HIS A 106 8.69 -7.49 -3.02
N PRO A 107 8.18 -7.29 -4.25
CA PRO A 107 7.05 -6.41 -4.48
C PRO A 107 5.76 -6.98 -3.87
N ILE A 108 4.80 -6.10 -3.60
CA ILE A 108 3.40 -6.48 -3.35
C ILE A 108 2.75 -6.67 -4.73
N GLU A 109 2.33 -7.88 -5.08
CA GLU A 109 1.85 -8.20 -6.44
C GLU A 109 0.64 -9.14 -6.43
N LEU A 110 -0.14 -9.15 -7.52
CA LEU A 110 -1.38 -9.95 -7.63
C LEU A 110 -1.18 -11.46 -7.41
N ALA A 111 0.03 -11.99 -7.65
CA ALA A 111 0.32 -13.41 -7.43
C ALA A 111 0.18 -13.85 -5.96
N ALA A 112 0.24 -12.91 -5.02
CA ALA A 112 -0.04 -13.11 -3.61
C ALA A 112 -1.13 -12.11 -3.17
N PRO A 113 -2.40 -12.37 -3.51
CA PRO A 113 -3.44 -11.35 -3.44
C PRO A 113 -3.89 -11.05 -2.01
N ASP A 114 -3.72 -11.98 -1.07
CA ASP A 114 -4.21 -11.83 0.29
C ASP A 114 -3.08 -11.43 1.26
N LEU A 115 -3.28 -10.25 1.86
CA LEU A 115 -2.36 -9.66 2.82
C LEU A 115 -3.10 -9.29 4.11
N SER A 116 -2.39 -9.38 5.24
CA SER A 116 -2.82 -8.83 6.51
C SER A 116 -2.01 -7.58 6.82
N MET A 117 -2.69 -6.52 7.21
CA MET A 117 -2.08 -5.25 7.57
C MET A 117 -2.47 -4.86 8.99
N THR A 118 -1.45 -4.64 9.82
CA THR A 118 -1.61 -4.23 11.21
C THR A 118 -1.04 -2.84 11.37
N LEU A 119 -1.82 -1.94 11.98
CA LEU A 119 -1.48 -0.53 12.18
C LEU A 119 -1.55 -0.19 13.66
N ALA A 120 -0.58 0.59 14.15
CA ALA A 120 -0.59 1.16 15.48
C ALA A 120 -0.13 2.62 15.46
N CYS A 121 -0.81 3.48 16.23
CA CYS A 121 -0.45 4.88 16.42
C CYS A 121 -0.85 5.29 17.85
N GLY A 122 0.14 5.44 18.74
CA GLY A 122 -0.13 5.58 20.17
C GLY A 122 -1.00 4.42 20.71
N PRO A 123 -2.12 4.68 21.42
CA PRO A 123 -3.01 3.64 21.92
C PRO A 123 -3.94 3.05 20.85
N ALA A 124 -4.02 3.65 19.67
CA ALA A 124 -4.92 3.22 18.62
C ALA A 124 -4.31 2.07 17.81
N HIS A 125 -5.13 1.07 17.52
CA HIS A 125 -4.73 -0.14 16.81
C HIS A 125 -5.79 -0.59 15.80
N ALA A 126 -5.35 -1.15 14.68
CA ALA A 126 -6.23 -1.72 13.67
C ALA A 126 -5.58 -2.89 12.93
N ASP A 127 -6.32 -3.98 12.79
CA ASP A 127 -6.03 -5.04 11.83
C ASP A 127 -6.95 -4.89 10.62
N ILE A 128 -6.38 -4.98 9.42
CA ILE A 128 -7.06 -4.74 8.15
C ILE A 128 -6.64 -5.84 7.19
N ALA A 129 -7.63 -6.57 6.64
CA ALA A 129 -7.36 -7.46 5.52
C ALA A 129 -7.20 -6.63 4.24
N LEU A 130 -6.18 -6.89 3.44
CA LEU A 130 -5.98 -6.28 2.13
C LEU A 130 -6.00 -7.38 1.06
N THR A 131 -6.95 -7.31 0.14
CA THR A 131 -7.01 -8.23 -1.00
C THR A 131 -6.77 -7.49 -2.31
N LEU A 132 -5.86 -8.03 -3.13
CA LEU A 132 -5.59 -7.56 -4.48
C LEU A 132 -6.47 -8.28 -5.49
N HIS A 133 -7.02 -7.52 -6.43
CA HIS A 133 -7.91 -8.01 -7.48
C HIS A 133 -7.36 -7.62 -8.84
N ALA A 134 -7.63 -8.43 -9.87
CA ALA A 134 -7.43 -7.98 -11.23
C ALA A 134 -8.31 -6.71 -11.48
N PRO A 135 -7.88 -5.75 -12.32
CA PRO A 135 -8.61 -4.48 -12.47
C PRO A 135 -10.09 -4.63 -12.84
N GLY A 136 -10.44 -5.63 -13.65
CA GLY A 136 -11.83 -5.94 -14.01
C GLY A 136 -12.67 -6.42 -12.83
N ASP A 137 -12.14 -7.35 -12.03
CA ASP A 137 -12.82 -7.90 -10.86
C ASP A 137 -13.01 -6.82 -9.78
N TRP A 138 -11.99 -5.98 -9.59
CA TRP A 138 -12.10 -4.84 -8.69
C TRP A 138 -13.18 -3.84 -9.14
N ALA A 139 -13.28 -3.58 -10.45
CA ALA A 139 -14.30 -2.69 -11.00
C ALA A 139 -15.70 -3.25 -10.77
N ALA A 140 -15.88 -4.56 -10.97
CA ALA A 140 -17.14 -5.25 -10.68
C ALA A 140 -17.50 -5.20 -9.19
N LEU A 141 -16.53 -5.44 -8.31
CA LEU A 141 -16.71 -5.38 -6.85
C LEU A 141 -17.06 -3.97 -6.36
N SER A 142 -16.32 -2.96 -6.82
CA SER A 142 -16.42 -1.61 -6.28
C SER A 142 -17.46 -0.72 -6.98
N GLY A 143 -17.99 -1.16 -8.13
CA GLY A 143 -18.90 -0.36 -8.97
C GLY A 143 -18.24 0.86 -9.60
N ARG A 144 -16.90 0.92 -9.63
CA ARG A 144 -16.11 2.04 -10.15
C ARG A 144 -15.32 1.63 -11.39
N PRO A 145 -14.96 2.57 -12.28
CA PRO A 145 -14.13 2.25 -13.43
C PRO A 145 -12.76 1.73 -12.99
N ALA A 146 -12.29 0.67 -13.65
CA ALA A 146 -10.95 0.14 -13.44
C ALA A 146 -9.88 1.21 -13.70
N PRO A 147 -8.77 1.24 -12.94
CA PRO A 147 -7.64 2.10 -13.27
C PRO A 147 -7.11 1.79 -14.67
N ARG A 148 -6.65 2.83 -15.36
CA ARG A 148 -5.96 2.63 -16.66
C ARG A 148 -4.68 1.83 -16.45
N ALA A 149 -4.39 0.94 -17.39
CA ALA A 149 -3.11 0.24 -17.47
C ALA A 149 -1.94 1.25 -17.44
N LEU A 150 -0.83 0.85 -16.83
CA LEU A 150 0.36 1.68 -16.81
C LEU A 150 0.96 1.75 -18.22
N ALA A 151 1.26 2.95 -18.69
CA ALA A 151 1.87 3.18 -19.99
C ALA A 151 2.92 4.28 -19.90
N GLY A 152 3.97 4.18 -20.72
CA GLY A 152 5.08 5.12 -20.74
C GLY A 152 5.92 5.14 -19.46
N PRO A 153 6.89 6.05 -19.34
CA PRO A 153 7.63 6.26 -18.10
C PRO A 153 6.73 6.84 -16.99
N PRO A 154 7.10 6.69 -15.71
CA PRO A 154 6.33 7.27 -14.62
C PRO A 154 6.30 8.80 -14.72
N PRO A 155 5.20 9.47 -14.32
CA PRO A 155 5.07 10.92 -14.41
C PRO A 155 6.20 11.62 -13.68
N LEU A 156 6.74 12.72 -14.25
CA LEU A 156 7.78 13.52 -13.59
C LEU A 156 7.25 14.12 -12.27
N PRO A 157 8.13 14.39 -11.29
CA PRO A 157 7.66 15.04 -10.07
C PRO A 157 7.10 16.41 -10.46
N PRO A 158 6.09 16.93 -9.76
CA PRO A 158 5.69 18.31 -9.97
C PRO A 158 6.94 19.19 -9.83
N ARG A 159 7.15 20.09 -10.78
CA ARG A 159 8.19 21.10 -10.65
C ARG A 159 7.75 22.00 -9.50
N LEU A 160 8.52 22.02 -8.42
CA LEU A 160 8.41 23.07 -7.41
C LEU A 160 8.90 24.34 -8.11
N GLY A 161 7.96 25.25 -8.40
CA GLY A 161 8.25 26.56 -8.97
C GLY A 161 8.84 27.49 -7.93
#